data_AF-A0A934R5P1-F1
#
_entry.id   AF-A0A934R5P1-F1
#
_cell.length_a   1.000
_cell.length_b   1.000
_cell.length_c   1.000
_cell.angle_alpha   90.00
_cell.angle_beta   90.00
_cell.angle_gamma   90.00
#
_symmetry.space_group_name_H-M   'P 1'
#
loop_
_entity.id
_entity.type
_entity.pdbx_description
1 polymer ?
#
loop_
_entity_poly.entity_id
_entity_poly.type
_entity_poly.pdbx_seq_one_letter_code
_entity_poly.pdbx_strand_id
1 'polypeptide(L)'
;MIRCFAASAAFFLNACGTYSPLKDEPAGRLPAAPDDRGVKVTFLGNTTILVTDGETTLLVDGFFSRPGPLRTLFGKIGPDTCVIEEELDRAGLGAPGSLDAILVGHAHHDHALDAVEVARRTGALVMGNDSYRHIHEGNGGNNDPEHLWITPRDGTRKSIGKSGKFTVTFVPSGHVGSHRLAQRMVEGDIEKPFKMPAHFSRFKCGDVHAIHIKHDEGSLFVTTTAGVKLGSTRGLEADVVFLGVGLLGQEPDDRQKAYWEENVTTLKPSVVVPVHWDDFSRKLSKGLRPPSLLVDDTKKSIGVVKNKAGDEIIHIMDLDDSIYLKGGKVLKGPSPRRRGSARTEEPGKTHLFDKK
;
A
#
# COMPACT_ATOMS: atom_id res chain seq x y z
N MET A 1 23.86 59.97 26.52
CA MET A 1 23.80 59.26 25.23
C MET A 1 24.27 57.83 25.43
N ILE A 2 23.34 56.92 25.73
CA ILE A 2 23.62 55.49 25.95
C ILE A 2 23.39 54.79 24.62
N ARG A 3 24.45 54.23 24.03
CA ARG A 3 24.38 53.45 22.79
C ARG A 3 23.90 52.03 23.12
N CYS A 4 22.67 51.70 22.72
CA CYS A 4 22.17 50.33 22.75
C CYS A 4 22.87 49.50 21.67
N PHE A 5 23.66 48.51 22.08
CA PHE A 5 24.07 47.39 21.24
C PHE A 5 22.89 46.42 21.14
N ALA A 6 22.23 46.36 19.98
CA ALA A 6 21.31 45.28 19.66
C ALA A 6 22.13 44.11 19.09
N ALA A 7 22.39 43.10 19.92
CA ALA A 7 22.90 41.83 19.46
C ALA A 7 21.81 41.13 18.64
N SER A 8 22.04 40.97 17.34
CA SER A 8 21.18 40.16 16.48
C SER A 8 21.38 38.69 16.85
N ALA A 9 20.43 38.13 17.61
CA ALA A 9 20.33 36.69 17.79
C ALA A 9 19.88 36.08 16.45
N ALA A 10 20.85 35.60 15.66
CA ALA A 10 20.57 34.73 14.53
C ALA A 10 20.02 33.40 15.07
N PHE A 11 18.69 33.30 15.12
CA PHE A 11 18.02 32.01 15.24
C PHE A 11 18.34 31.22 13.95
N PHE A 12 19.34 30.34 14.01
CA PHE A 12 19.39 29.21 13.11
C PHE A 12 18.17 28.34 13.44
N LEU A 13 17.07 28.57 12.74
CA LEU A 13 16.02 27.59 12.55
C LEU A 13 16.68 26.41 11.83
N ASN A 14 17.26 25.48 12.60
CA ASN A 14 17.43 24.12 12.13
C ASN A 14 16.03 23.65 11.77
N ALA A 15 15.72 23.69 10.47
CA ALA A 15 14.57 23.00 9.93
C ALA A 15 14.75 21.54 10.35
N CYS A 16 14.03 21.12 11.40
CA CYS A 16 13.84 19.71 11.72
C CYS A 16 13.15 19.11 10.50
N GLY A 17 13.95 18.64 9.55
CA GLY A 17 13.45 17.89 8.41
C GLY A 17 12.77 16.67 8.99
N THR A 18 11.45 16.57 8.82
CA THR A 18 10.74 15.31 9.03
C THR A 18 11.45 14.27 8.18
N TYR A 19 11.87 13.17 8.80
CA TYR A 19 12.46 12.02 8.11
C TYR A 19 11.61 11.66 6.88
N SER A 20 12.22 11.19 5.81
CA SER A 20 11.50 10.64 4.67
C SER A 20 12.28 9.45 4.14
N PRO A 21 11.70 8.24 4.10
CA PRO A 21 12.38 7.07 3.57
C PRO A 21 12.74 7.25 2.08
N LEU A 22 12.05 8.14 1.36
CA LEU A 22 12.38 8.46 -0.04
C LEU A 22 13.71 9.20 -0.22
N LYS A 23 14.22 9.84 0.84
CA LYS A 23 15.54 10.51 0.83
C LYS A 23 16.66 9.58 1.27
N ASP A 24 16.29 8.47 1.89
CA ASP A 24 17.25 7.43 2.16
C ASP A 24 17.57 6.78 0.82
N GLU A 25 18.71 7.11 0.21
CA GLU A 25 19.23 6.38 -0.95
C GLU A 25 19.20 4.88 -0.64
N PRO A 26 18.35 4.06 -1.28
CA PRO A 26 18.53 2.63 -1.21
C PRO A 26 19.65 2.29 -2.18
N ALA A 27 20.75 1.75 -1.68
CA ALA A 27 21.78 1.17 -2.52
C ALA A 27 21.22 -0.11 -3.16
N GLY A 28 20.43 0.01 -4.22
CA GLY A 28 19.79 -1.12 -4.90
C GLY A 28 19.19 -0.64 -6.22
N ARG A 29 20.06 -0.29 -7.17
CA ARG A 29 19.63 0.16 -8.51
C ARG A 29 19.03 -1.04 -9.25
N LEU A 30 17.72 -1.22 -9.10
CA LEU A 30 16.97 -2.07 -10.00
C LEU A 30 17.27 -1.64 -11.44
N PRO A 31 17.62 -2.58 -12.33
CA PRO A 31 17.83 -2.26 -13.73
C PRO A 31 16.54 -1.70 -14.32
N ALA A 32 16.65 -0.73 -15.21
CA ALA A 32 15.49 -0.17 -15.88
C ALA A 32 14.77 -1.24 -16.71
N ALA A 33 13.45 -1.23 -16.70
CA ALA A 33 12.65 -2.05 -17.59
C ALA A 33 12.90 -1.61 -19.05
N PRO A 34 13.24 -2.54 -19.97
CA PRO A 34 13.52 -2.19 -21.36
C PRO A 34 12.25 -1.88 -22.16
N ASP A 35 11.09 -2.34 -21.68
CA ASP A 35 9.77 -2.17 -22.28
C ASP A 35 8.68 -2.36 -21.21
N ASP A 36 7.41 -2.14 -21.57
CA ASP A 36 6.25 -2.31 -20.69
C ASP A 36 5.70 -3.74 -20.66
N ARG A 37 6.48 -4.77 -21.04
CA ARG A 37 6.05 -6.17 -20.99
C ARG A 37 6.37 -6.81 -19.64
N GLY A 38 5.54 -7.76 -19.23
CA GLY A 38 5.64 -8.47 -17.95
C GLY A 38 4.51 -8.07 -17.01
N VAL A 39 4.69 -8.30 -15.71
CA VAL A 39 3.75 -7.85 -14.68
C VAL A 39 4.21 -6.54 -14.10
N LYS A 40 3.43 -5.48 -14.29
CA LYS A 40 3.66 -4.18 -13.67
C LYS A 40 3.03 -4.14 -12.28
N VAL A 41 3.79 -3.63 -11.31
CA VAL A 41 3.31 -3.35 -9.95
C VAL A 41 3.51 -1.87 -9.65
N THR A 42 2.43 -1.14 -9.36
CA THR A 42 2.44 0.29 -9.04
C THR A 42 2.06 0.52 -7.59
N PHE A 43 2.83 1.33 -6.87
CA PHE A 43 2.54 1.68 -5.48
C PHE A 43 1.56 2.86 -5.39
N LEU A 44 0.46 2.68 -4.67
CA LEU A 44 -0.61 3.68 -4.51
C LEU A 44 -0.73 4.19 -3.07
N GLY A 45 0.23 3.86 -2.20
CA GLY A 45 0.29 4.30 -0.79
C GLY A 45 -0.35 3.32 0.19
N ASN A 46 -0.04 3.47 1.48
CA ASN A 46 -0.36 2.50 2.54
C ASN A 46 0.18 1.12 2.14
N THR A 47 -0.68 0.12 2.01
CA THR A 47 -0.40 -1.22 1.46
C THR A 47 -1.00 -1.42 0.07
N THR A 48 -1.58 -0.36 -0.51
CA THR A 48 -2.26 -0.44 -1.80
C THR A 48 -1.25 -0.52 -2.94
N ILE A 49 -1.29 -1.63 -3.67
CA ILE A 49 -0.56 -1.83 -4.91
C ILE A 49 -1.51 -2.25 -6.02
N LEU A 50 -1.25 -1.76 -7.23
CA LEU A 50 -1.92 -2.18 -8.46
C LEU A 50 -1.01 -3.14 -9.22
N VAL A 51 -1.50 -4.35 -9.51
CA VAL A 51 -0.75 -5.40 -10.20
C VAL A 51 -1.46 -5.70 -11.53
N THR A 52 -0.76 -5.64 -12.65
CA THR A 52 -1.36 -5.91 -13.96
C THR A 52 -0.36 -6.53 -14.94
N ASP A 53 -0.82 -7.46 -15.76
CA ASP A 53 -0.10 -7.97 -16.94
C ASP A 53 -0.60 -7.33 -18.25
N GLY A 54 -1.47 -6.31 -18.15
CA GLY A 54 -2.14 -5.64 -19.26
C GLY A 54 -3.45 -6.31 -19.70
N GLU A 55 -3.75 -7.52 -19.21
CA GLU A 55 -5.00 -8.25 -19.47
C GLU A 55 -5.85 -8.35 -18.19
N THR A 56 -5.22 -8.76 -17.09
CA THR A 56 -5.83 -8.92 -15.76
C THR A 56 -5.23 -7.89 -14.81
N THR A 57 -6.07 -7.27 -13.99
CA THR A 57 -5.67 -6.23 -13.04
C THR A 57 -6.18 -6.55 -11.64
N LEU A 58 -5.27 -6.53 -10.67
CA LEU A 58 -5.53 -6.80 -9.25
C LEU A 58 -5.17 -5.57 -8.41
N LEU A 59 -5.96 -5.30 -7.38
CA LEU A 59 -5.71 -4.22 -6.43
C LEU A 59 -5.61 -4.80 -5.02
N VAL A 60 -4.51 -4.58 -4.32
CA VAL A 60 -4.42 -4.96 -2.90
C VAL A 60 -5.01 -3.83 -2.05
N ASP A 61 -5.94 -4.18 -1.16
CA ASP A 61 -6.70 -3.31 -0.23
C ASP A 61 -7.53 -2.19 -0.90
N GLY A 62 -6.89 -1.23 -1.58
CA GLY A 62 -7.57 -0.13 -2.28
C GLY A 62 -8.00 1.03 -1.38
N PHE A 63 -7.15 1.47 -0.45
CA PHE A 63 -7.49 2.52 0.53
C PHE A 63 -7.14 3.94 0.06
N PHE A 64 -8.16 4.65 -0.42
CA PHE A 64 -8.06 5.97 -1.06
C PHE A 64 -8.65 7.10 -0.21
N SER A 65 -9.75 6.85 0.51
CA SER A 65 -10.51 7.87 1.25
C SER A 65 -9.68 8.57 2.31
N ARG A 66 -8.82 7.81 3.02
CA ARG A 66 -7.87 8.31 4.03
C ARG A 66 -8.47 9.36 4.97
N PRO A 67 -9.49 9.00 5.76
CA PRO A 67 -10.10 9.93 6.71
C PRO A 67 -9.02 10.49 7.66
N GLY A 68 -8.94 11.82 7.73
CA GLY A 68 -7.95 12.50 8.56
C GLY A 68 -8.05 12.11 10.04
N PRO A 69 -6.98 12.32 10.82
CA PRO A 69 -6.80 11.70 12.13
C PRO A 69 -7.90 12.07 13.13
N LEU A 70 -8.38 13.32 13.11
CA LEU A 70 -9.48 13.78 13.98
C LEU A 70 -10.80 13.06 13.68
N ARG A 71 -11.13 12.86 12.40
CA ARG A 71 -12.37 12.18 12.00
C ARG A 71 -12.29 10.69 12.30
N THR A 72 -11.11 10.09 12.11
CA THR A 72 -10.88 8.68 12.44
C THR A 72 -10.99 8.43 13.93
N LEU A 73 -10.40 9.29 14.77
CA LEU A 73 -10.36 9.09 16.23
C LEU A 73 -11.66 9.48 16.95
N PHE A 74 -12.31 10.57 16.54
CA PHE A 74 -13.46 11.13 17.27
C PHE A 74 -14.78 11.09 16.50
N GLY A 75 -14.76 10.60 15.25
CA GLY A 75 -15.90 10.68 14.34
C GLY A 75 -16.32 9.32 13.79
N LYS A 76 -17.11 9.40 12.72
CA LYS A 76 -17.50 8.27 11.89
C LYS A 76 -16.84 8.39 10.52
N ILE A 77 -16.29 7.28 10.05
CA ILE A 77 -15.58 7.13 8.79
C ILE A 77 -16.36 6.24 7.82
N GLY A 78 -16.21 6.49 6.54
CA GLY A 78 -16.84 5.76 5.45
C GLY A 78 -16.31 6.28 4.11
N PRO A 79 -16.76 5.66 3.01
CA PRO A 79 -16.75 6.15 1.64
C PRO A 79 -16.43 7.62 1.39
N ASP A 80 -15.27 8.04 0.90
CA ASP A 80 -15.19 9.33 0.18
C ASP A 80 -15.23 9.04 -1.32
N THR A 81 -16.45 8.99 -1.85
CA THR A 81 -16.71 8.53 -3.22
C THR A 81 -16.07 9.40 -4.29
N CYS A 82 -15.90 10.70 -4.03
CA CYS A 82 -15.23 11.63 -4.94
C CYS A 82 -13.73 11.38 -4.94
N VAL A 83 -13.11 11.21 -3.76
CA VAL A 83 -11.70 10.88 -3.66
C VAL A 83 -11.43 9.52 -4.32
N ILE A 84 -12.26 8.51 -4.06
CA ILE A 84 -12.09 7.19 -4.68
C ILE A 84 -12.14 7.29 -6.21
N GLU A 85 -13.07 8.06 -6.78
CA GLU A 85 -13.14 8.28 -8.22
C GLU A 85 -11.89 8.96 -8.78
N GLU A 86 -11.44 10.06 -8.15
CA GLU A 86 -10.22 10.78 -8.56
C GLU A 86 -8.97 9.89 -8.52
N GLU A 87 -8.87 9.03 -7.51
CA GLU A 87 -7.72 8.15 -7.31
C GLU A 87 -7.76 6.92 -8.25
N LEU A 88 -8.95 6.39 -8.55
CA LEU A 88 -9.14 5.35 -9.58
C LEU A 88 -8.81 5.90 -10.97
N ASP A 89 -9.30 7.09 -11.32
CA ASP A 89 -8.98 7.75 -12.59
C ASP A 89 -7.47 7.99 -12.72
N ARG A 90 -6.83 8.46 -11.65
CA ARG A 90 -5.36 8.63 -11.60
C ARG A 90 -4.63 7.32 -11.87
N ALA A 91 -5.13 6.21 -11.32
CA ALA A 91 -4.55 4.88 -11.49
C ALA A 91 -4.92 4.20 -12.83
N GLY A 92 -5.75 4.84 -13.67
CA GLY A 92 -6.22 4.27 -14.93
C GLY A 92 -7.36 3.24 -14.78
N LEU A 93 -8.09 3.29 -13.66
CA LEU A 93 -9.16 2.36 -13.28
C LEU A 93 -10.56 3.01 -13.26
N GLY A 94 -10.73 4.13 -13.97
CA GLY A 94 -11.99 4.88 -14.01
C GLY A 94 -13.13 4.20 -14.77
N ALA A 95 -12.81 3.23 -15.63
CA ALA A 95 -13.79 2.55 -16.47
C ALA A 95 -14.36 1.29 -15.77
N PRO A 96 -15.66 1.01 -15.89
CA PRO A 96 -16.21 -0.29 -15.48
C PRO A 96 -15.48 -1.44 -16.18
N GLY A 97 -15.18 -2.50 -15.44
CA GLY A 97 -14.44 -3.67 -15.92
C GLY A 97 -12.92 -3.48 -16.00
N SER A 98 -12.36 -2.36 -15.52
CA SER A 98 -10.91 -2.13 -15.52
C SER A 98 -10.15 -2.88 -14.42
N LEU A 99 -10.86 -3.50 -13.47
CA LEU A 99 -10.28 -4.21 -12.33
C LEU A 99 -10.97 -5.56 -12.17
N ASP A 100 -10.17 -6.64 -12.11
CA ASP A 100 -10.68 -8.00 -12.00
C ASP A 100 -10.91 -8.39 -10.52
N ALA A 101 -9.99 -8.02 -9.64
CA ALA A 101 -10.12 -8.34 -8.21
C ALA A 101 -9.51 -7.31 -7.26
N ILE A 102 -10.15 -7.18 -6.09
CA ILE A 102 -9.66 -6.48 -4.91
C ILE A 102 -9.27 -7.52 -3.85
N LEU A 103 -8.03 -7.46 -3.38
CA LEU A 103 -7.45 -8.42 -2.44
C LEU A 103 -7.30 -7.72 -1.07
N VAL A 104 -8.27 -7.93 -0.17
CA VAL A 104 -8.31 -7.27 1.14
C VAL A 104 -7.59 -8.13 2.18
N GLY A 105 -6.45 -7.67 2.69
CA GLY A 105 -5.63 -8.48 3.61
C GLY A 105 -6.33 -8.75 4.95
N HIS A 106 -7.06 -7.76 5.47
CA HIS A 106 -7.93 -7.89 6.65
C HIS A 106 -8.92 -6.72 6.75
N ALA A 107 -9.90 -6.82 7.66
CA ALA A 107 -11.06 -5.93 7.71
C ALA A 107 -10.86 -4.62 8.50
N HIS A 108 -9.63 -4.23 8.80
CA HIS A 108 -9.35 -2.91 9.37
C HIS A 108 -9.66 -1.79 8.37
N HIS A 109 -9.97 -0.62 8.89
CA HIS A 109 -10.46 0.49 8.07
C HIS A 109 -9.46 0.93 6.97
N ASP A 110 -8.17 0.96 7.25
CA ASP A 110 -7.11 1.32 6.30
C ASP A 110 -6.84 0.27 5.22
N HIS A 111 -7.62 -0.83 5.22
CA HIS A 111 -7.57 -1.90 4.24
C HIS A 111 -8.92 -2.16 3.58
N ALA A 112 -10.02 -2.03 4.33
CA ALA A 112 -11.36 -2.47 3.91
C ALA A 112 -12.37 -1.35 3.66
N LEU A 113 -12.11 -0.11 4.11
CA LEU A 113 -13.11 0.98 4.12
C LEU A 113 -13.71 1.24 2.74
N ASP A 114 -12.88 1.19 1.70
CA ASP A 114 -13.24 1.65 0.36
C ASP A 114 -13.57 0.50 -0.59
N ALA A 115 -13.26 -0.74 -0.23
CA ALA A 115 -13.33 -1.89 -1.13
C ALA A 115 -14.74 -2.09 -1.74
N VAL A 116 -15.81 -1.83 -0.98
CA VAL A 116 -17.20 -1.92 -1.50
C VAL A 116 -17.48 -0.86 -2.56
N GLU A 117 -16.99 0.37 -2.37
CA GLU A 117 -17.13 1.47 -3.34
C GLU A 117 -16.31 1.18 -4.61
N VAL A 118 -15.06 0.76 -4.44
CA VAL A 118 -14.16 0.42 -5.55
C VAL A 118 -14.76 -0.73 -6.38
N ALA A 119 -15.25 -1.79 -5.73
CA ALA A 119 -15.90 -2.91 -6.39
C ALA A 119 -17.15 -2.48 -7.15
N ARG A 120 -18.00 -1.63 -6.55
CA ARG A 120 -19.20 -1.13 -7.23
C ARG A 120 -18.89 -0.32 -8.50
N ARG A 121 -17.80 0.44 -8.50
CA ARG A 121 -17.40 1.26 -9.67
C ARG A 121 -16.75 0.43 -10.76
N THR A 122 -15.94 -0.54 -10.37
CA THR A 122 -15.12 -1.31 -11.31
C THR A 122 -15.74 -2.64 -11.73
N GLY A 123 -16.70 -3.16 -10.97
CA GLY A 123 -17.23 -4.51 -11.14
C GLY A 123 -16.31 -5.62 -10.63
N ALA A 124 -15.25 -5.27 -9.90
CA ALA A 124 -14.25 -6.24 -9.43
C ALA A 124 -14.82 -7.24 -8.42
N LEU A 125 -14.31 -8.47 -8.48
CA LEU A 125 -14.45 -9.44 -7.41
C LEU A 125 -13.75 -8.93 -6.15
N VAL A 126 -14.41 -8.94 -5.00
CA VAL A 126 -13.71 -8.70 -3.72
C VAL A 126 -13.36 -10.01 -3.04
N MET A 127 -12.11 -10.13 -2.65
CA MET A 127 -11.56 -11.26 -1.90
C MET A 127 -11.19 -10.76 -0.50
N GLY A 128 -11.89 -11.23 0.52
CA GLY A 128 -11.66 -10.80 1.91
C GLY A 128 -12.13 -11.83 2.93
N ASN A 129 -11.80 -11.61 4.19
CA ASN A 129 -12.15 -12.54 5.28
C ASN A 129 -13.62 -12.44 5.71
N ASP A 130 -13.99 -13.22 6.73
CA ASP A 130 -15.35 -13.25 7.29
C ASP A 130 -15.80 -11.89 7.85
N SER A 131 -14.91 -11.18 8.53
CA SER A 131 -15.18 -9.81 9.01
C SER A 131 -15.45 -8.85 7.86
N TYR A 132 -14.71 -8.96 6.76
CA TYR A 132 -14.93 -8.17 5.55
C TYR A 132 -16.31 -8.44 4.95
N ARG A 133 -16.77 -9.70 4.93
CA ARG A 133 -18.13 -10.05 4.48
C ARG A 133 -19.19 -9.18 5.15
N HIS A 134 -19.07 -8.97 6.45
CA HIS A 134 -20.03 -8.16 7.19
C HIS A 134 -19.94 -6.65 6.89
N ILE A 135 -18.75 -6.13 6.55
CA ILE A 135 -18.62 -4.78 6.00
C ILE A 135 -19.31 -4.71 4.64
N HIS A 136 -19.05 -5.68 3.77
CA HIS A 136 -19.58 -5.75 2.41
C HIS A 136 -21.12 -5.81 2.40
N GLU A 137 -21.69 -6.77 3.12
CA GLU A 137 -23.14 -6.94 3.30
C GLU A 137 -23.79 -5.68 3.91
N GLY A 138 -23.15 -5.11 4.93
CA GLY A 138 -23.66 -3.95 5.65
C GLY A 138 -23.76 -2.69 4.80
N ASN A 139 -23.00 -2.64 3.71
CA ASN A 139 -22.89 -1.47 2.83
C ASN A 139 -23.42 -1.75 1.41
N GLY A 140 -24.21 -2.81 1.25
CA GLY A 140 -24.92 -3.10 0.00
C GLY A 140 -24.03 -3.62 -1.12
N GLY A 141 -22.92 -4.26 -0.78
CA GLY A 141 -22.09 -4.96 -1.77
C GLY A 141 -22.84 -6.13 -2.43
N ASN A 142 -22.44 -6.49 -3.64
CA ASN A 142 -23.00 -7.67 -4.32
C ASN A 142 -22.46 -8.95 -3.68
N ASN A 143 -23.35 -9.77 -3.10
CA ASN A 143 -23.00 -11.01 -2.40
C ASN A 143 -22.94 -12.24 -3.32
N ASP A 144 -23.14 -12.05 -4.63
CA ASP A 144 -22.98 -13.14 -5.60
C ASP A 144 -21.56 -13.71 -5.52
N PRO A 145 -21.36 -15.03 -5.62
CA PRO A 145 -20.04 -15.66 -5.55
C PRO A 145 -19.03 -15.17 -6.62
N GLU A 146 -19.53 -14.54 -7.68
CA GLU A 146 -18.70 -13.89 -8.72
C GLU A 146 -18.16 -12.52 -8.27
N HIS A 147 -18.77 -11.89 -7.27
CA HIS A 147 -18.45 -10.54 -6.79
C HIS A 147 -17.89 -10.52 -5.37
N LEU A 148 -18.11 -11.58 -4.60
CA LEU A 148 -17.54 -11.75 -3.27
C LEU A 148 -17.00 -13.17 -3.08
N TRP A 149 -15.73 -13.27 -2.70
CA TRP A 149 -15.09 -14.53 -2.33
C TRP A 149 -14.51 -14.44 -0.92
N ILE A 150 -15.02 -15.27 -0.02
CA ILE A 150 -14.53 -15.33 1.35
C ILE A 150 -13.25 -16.16 1.38
N THR A 151 -12.16 -15.53 1.81
CA THR A 151 -10.82 -16.11 1.80
C THR A 151 -10.75 -17.28 2.78
N PRO A 152 -10.48 -18.51 2.32
CA PRO A 152 -10.42 -19.66 3.21
C PRO A 152 -9.08 -19.70 3.95
N ARG A 153 -9.09 -20.29 5.15
CA ARG A 153 -7.92 -20.38 6.04
C ARG A 153 -6.98 -21.54 5.72
N ASP A 154 -7.25 -22.29 4.66
CA ASP A 154 -6.57 -23.54 4.29
C ASP A 154 -5.47 -23.37 3.24
N GLY A 155 -5.22 -22.13 2.80
CA GLY A 155 -4.24 -21.85 1.75
C GLY A 155 -4.74 -22.16 0.34
N THR A 156 -6.07 -22.26 0.14
CA THR A 156 -6.65 -22.40 -1.20
C THR A 156 -6.16 -21.29 -2.12
N ARG A 157 -5.79 -21.71 -3.33
CA ARG A 157 -5.36 -20.83 -4.41
C ARG A 157 -6.53 -20.53 -5.33
N LYS A 158 -6.64 -19.29 -5.80
CA LYS A 158 -7.65 -18.87 -6.78
C LYS A 158 -6.96 -18.28 -8.01
N SER A 159 -7.29 -18.79 -9.19
CA SER A 159 -6.91 -18.16 -10.46
C SER A 159 -7.83 -16.98 -10.76
N ILE A 160 -7.26 -15.86 -11.20
CA ILE A 160 -7.98 -14.61 -11.48
C ILE A 160 -7.78 -14.18 -12.94
N GLY A 161 -8.80 -13.52 -13.49
CA GLY A 161 -8.83 -13.03 -14.87
C GLY A 161 -9.26 -14.10 -15.87
N LYS A 162 -9.58 -13.68 -17.10
CA LYS A 162 -10.08 -14.57 -18.17
C LYS A 162 -9.05 -15.61 -18.60
N SER A 163 -7.78 -15.22 -18.69
CA SER A 163 -6.67 -16.13 -18.99
C SER A 163 -6.21 -16.95 -17.79
N GLY A 164 -6.60 -16.56 -16.56
CA GLY A 164 -6.29 -17.30 -15.34
C GLY A 164 -4.81 -17.32 -14.95
N LYS A 165 -3.98 -16.44 -15.52
CA LYS A 165 -2.52 -16.43 -15.31
C LYS A 165 -2.10 -15.99 -13.91
N PHE A 166 -2.90 -15.16 -13.25
CA PHE A 166 -2.66 -14.82 -11.85
C PHE A 166 -3.23 -15.87 -10.93
N THR A 167 -2.39 -16.41 -10.05
CA THR A 167 -2.80 -17.29 -8.95
C THR A 167 -2.60 -16.54 -7.64
N VAL A 168 -3.68 -16.34 -6.89
CA VAL A 168 -3.69 -15.65 -5.60
C VAL A 168 -3.86 -16.66 -4.47
N THR A 169 -3.03 -16.54 -3.44
CA THR A 169 -3.14 -17.32 -2.19
C THR A 169 -3.17 -16.36 -1.00
N PHE A 170 -4.19 -16.48 -0.16
CA PHE A 170 -4.23 -15.77 1.12
C PHE A 170 -3.50 -16.62 2.16
N VAL A 171 -2.40 -16.09 2.67
CA VAL A 171 -1.49 -16.78 3.58
C VAL A 171 -1.78 -16.28 5.00
N PRO A 172 -2.14 -17.16 5.95
CA PRO A 172 -2.37 -16.76 7.33
C PRO A 172 -1.20 -15.95 7.90
N SER A 173 -1.49 -14.82 8.53
CA SER A 173 -0.51 -13.93 9.13
C SER A 173 -0.97 -13.48 10.53
N GLY A 174 -0.20 -12.58 11.15
CA GLY A 174 -0.56 -11.91 12.39
C GLY A 174 -0.66 -10.40 12.19
N HIS A 175 -1.26 -9.70 13.15
CA HIS A 175 -1.18 -8.24 13.24
C HIS A 175 0.09 -7.82 14.00
N VAL A 176 0.59 -6.60 13.77
CA VAL A 176 1.65 -6.01 14.63
C VAL A 176 1.19 -6.04 16.10
N GLY A 177 2.08 -6.05 17.09
CA GLY A 177 1.79 -6.48 18.47
C GLY A 177 0.62 -5.78 19.17
N SER A 178 -0.41 -6.60 19.47
CA SER A 178 -1.67 -6.36 20.19
C SER A 178 -1.59 -5.74 21.60
N HIS A 179 -0.40 -5.35 22.06
CA HIS A 179 -0.15 -4.97 23.45
C HIS A 179 -0.59 -3.54 23.79
N ARG A 180 -1.08 -2.76 22.81
CA ARG A 180 -1.61 -1.41 23.02
C ARG A 180 -3.13 -1.43 23.18
N LEU A 181 -3.63 -0.68 24.16
CA LEU A 181 -5.07 -0.58 24.46
C LEU A 181 -5.92 -0.25 23.23
N ALA A 182 -5.45 0.68 22.39
CA ALA A 182 -6.14 1.07 21.15
C ALA A 182 -6.27 -0.10 20.15
N GLN A 183 -5.30 -1.00 20.13
CA GLN A 183 -5.30 -2.14 19.21
C GLN A 183 -6.28 -3.24 19.65
N ARG A 184 -6.37 -3.50 20.96
CA ARG A 184 -7.37 -4.44 21.53
C ARG A 184 -8.80 -4.01 21.20
N MET A 185 -9.05 -2.71 21.01
CA MET A 185 -10.37 -2.21 20.61
C MET A 185 -10.76 -2.62 19.19
N VAL A 186 -9.79 -2.87 18.32
CA VAL A 186 -9.99 -3.21 16.90
C VAL A 186 -9.59 -4.65 16.56
N GLU A 187 -9.23 -5.44 17.56
CA GLU A 187 -9.06 -6.90 17.47
C GLU A 187 -10.39 -7.65 17.63
N GLY A 188 -10.45 -8.83 17.00
CA GLY A 188 -11.60 -9.73 17.01
C GLY A 188 -12.32 -9.76 15.67
N ASP A 189 -13.51 -10.35 15.68
CA ASP A 189 -14.36 -10.52 14.50
C ASP A 189 -15.49 -9.48 14.45
N ILE A 190 -15.93 -9.15 13.25
CA ILE A 190 -17.20 -8.44 13.05
C ILE A 190 -18.30 -9.49 13.06
N GLU A 191 -19.13 -9.54 14.11
CA GLU A 191 -20.15 -10.60 14.24
C GLU A 191 -21.42 -10.36 13.41
N LYS A 192 -21.65 -9.12 12.96
CA LYS A 192 -22.84 -8.75 12.19
C LYS A 192 -22.59 -7.55 11.29
N PRO A 193 -23.31 -7.45 10.15
CA PRO A 193 -23.19 -6.32 9.25
C PRO A 193 -23.44 -4.97 9.93
N PHE A 194 -22.75 -3.94 9.49
CA PHE A 194 -22.98 -2.57 9.92
C PHE A 194 -22.91 -1.58 8.75
N LYS A 195 -23.69 -0.50 8.84
CA LYS A 195 -23.69 0.58 7.85
C LYS A 195 -22.60 1.61 8.15
N MET A 196 -21.92 2.05 7.11
CA MET A 196 -21.05 3.22 7.12
C MET A 196 -21.86 4.51 6.85
N PRO A 197 -21.42 5.67 7.35
CA PRO A 197 -20.20 5.89 8.13
C PRO A 197 -20.31 5.34 9.56
N ALA A 198 -19.23 4.74 10.06
CA ALA A 198 -19.14 4.09 11.37
C ALA A 198 -17.87 4.49 12.12
N HIS A 199 -17.83 4.31 13.44
CA HIS A 199 -16.61 4.54 14.21
C HIS A 199 -15.53 3.52 13.82
N PHE A 200 -14.25 3.92 13.79
CA PHE A 200 -13.16 3.05 13.33
C PHE A 200 -13.08 1.73 14.12
N SER A 201 -13.47 1.73 15.40
CA SER A 201 -13.49 0.51 16.22
C SER A 201 -14.50 -0.57 15.81
N ARG A 202 -15.39 -0.26 14.86
CA ARG A 202 -16.28 -1.25 14.23
C ARG A 202 -15.57 -2.11 13.19
N PHE A 203 -14.46 -1.62 12.64
CA PHE A 203 -13.62 -2.31 11.66
C PHE A 203 -12.67 -3.24 12.42
N LYS A 204 -13.19 -4.39 12.86
CA LYS A 204 -12.42 -5.41 13.57
C LYS A 204 -11.69 -6.29 12.57
N CYS A 205 -10.41 -6.66 12.81
CA CYS A 205 -9.56 -7.33 11.82
C CYS A 205 -10.22 -8.55 11.16
N GLY A 206 -10.84 -9.43 11.96
CA GLY A 206 -10.96 -10.84 11.63
C GLY A 206 -9.59 -11.51 11.44
N ASP A 207 -9.54 -12.51 10.57
CA ASP A 207 -8.29 -13.13 10.15
C ASP A 207 -7.38 -12.15 9.41
N VAL A 208 -6.10 -12.14 9.77
CA VAL A 208 -5.10 -11.36 9.05
C VAL A 208 -4.38 -12.24 8.05
N HIS A 209 -4.29 -11.78 6.81
CA HIS A 209 -3.58 -12.48 5.75
C HIS A 209 -2.49 -11.62 5.14
N ALA A 210 -1.39 -12.27 4.79
CA ALA A 210 -0.53 -11.81 3.72
C ALA A 210 -1.04 -12.37 2.39
N ILE A 211 -0.70 -11.73 1.28
CA ILE A 211 -1.21 -12.08 -0.04
C ILE A 211 -0.03 -12.51 -0.91
N HIS A 212 -0.04 -13.77 -1.36
CA HIS A 212 0.90 -14.27 -2.36
C HIS A 212 0.24 -14.23 -3.73
N ILE A 213 0.88 -13.57 -4.69
CA ILE A 213 0.40 -13.44 -6.07
C ILE A 213 1.48 -14.03 -6.98
N LYS A 214 1.11 -15.06 -7.73
CA LYS A 214 2.00 -15.75 -8.67
C LYS A 214 1.53 -15.52 -10.10
N HIS A 215 2.48 -15.30 -10.99
CA HIS A 215 2.34 -15.22 -12.44
C HIS A 215 3.55 -15.89 -13.10
N ASP A 216 3.47 -16.25 -14.39
CA ASP A 216 4.59 -16.88 -15.11
C ASP A 216 5.82 -15.97 -15.24
N GLU A 217 5.60 -14.65 -15.19
CA GLU A 217 6.64 -13.62 -15.24
C GLU A 217 7.30 -13.34 -13.88
N GLY A 218 6.72 -13.85 -12.79
CA GLY A 218 7.23 -13.67 -11.45
C GLY A 218 6.15 -13.71 -10.38
N SER A 219 6.57 -13.53 -9.14
CA SER A 219 5.74 -13.66 -7.95
C SER A 219 6.03 -12.54 -6.95
N LEU A 220 4.98 -12.14 -6.23
CA LEU A 220 5.09 -11.18 -5.15
C LEU A 220 4.38 -11.66 -3.90
N PHE A 221 4.85 -11.17 -2.76
CA PHE A 221 4.24 -11.40 -1.46
C PHE A 221 4.01 -10.07 -0.74
N VAL A 222 2.79 -9.82 -0.28
CA VAL A 222 2.39 -8.54 0.32
C VAL A 222 1.93 -8.78 1.75
N THR A 223 2.59 -8.17 2.72
CA THR A 223 2.08 -8.13 4.10
C THR A 223 1.30 -6.83 4.30
N THR A 224 0.05 -6.95 4.74
CA THR A 224 -0.80 -5.77 4.99
C THR A 224 -0.61 -5.16 6.38
N THR A 225 0.24 -5.76 7.22
CA THR A 225 0.61 -5.29 8.56
C THR A 225 1.95 -5.92 8.94
N ALA A 226 2.68 -5.29 9.88
CA ALA A 226 3.95 -5.78 10.41
C ALA A 226 3.79 -6.92 11.45
N GLY A 227 2.96 -7.92 11.15
CA GLY A 227 2.73 -9.07 12.03
C GLY A 227 3.05 -10.41 11.36
N VAL A 228 3.13 -11.45 12.17
CA VAL A 228 3.67 -12.75 11.72
C VAL A 228 2.88 -13.92 12.30
N LYS A 229 2.74 -14.97 11.49
CA LYS A 229 2.34 -16.31 11.94
C LYS A 229 3.33 -17.33 11.40
N LEU A 230 4.18 -17.83 12.28
CA LEU A 230 5.31 -18.69 11.92
C LEU A 230 4.90 -19.97 11.17
N GLY A 231 5.64 -20.31 10.13
CA GLY A 231 5.48 -21.51 9.32
C GLY A 231 4.38 -21.45 8.26
N SER A 232 3.76 -20.29 8.07
CA SER A 232 2.69 -20.05 7.09
C SER A 232 3.24 -19.80 5.68
N THR A 233 4.50 -19.35 5.55
CA THR A 233 5.17 -19.11 4.27
C THR A 233 5.97 -20.32 3.76
N ARG A 234 5.94 -21.47 4.46
CA ARG A 234 6.71 -22.66 4.07
C ARG A 234 6.31 -23.17 2.69
N GLY A 235 7.32 -23.38 1.85
CA GLY A 235 7.14 -23.87 0.48
C GLY A 235 6.65 -22.80 -0.51
N LEU A 236 6.58 -21.54 -0.08
CA LEU A 236 6.37 -20.39 -0.95
C LEU A 236 7.71 -19.72 -1.26
N GLU A 237 7.76 -19.08 -2.42
CA GLU A 237 8.85 -18.20 -2.86
C GLU A 237 8.22 -16.94 -3.45
N ALA A 238 8.94 -15.82 -3.39
CA ALA A 238 8.49 -14.55 -3.97
C ALA A 238 9.70 -13.80 -4.54
N ASP A 239 9.58 -13.25 -5.75
CA ASP A 239 10.67 -12.46 -6.35
C ASP A 239 10.79 -11.08 -5.69
N VAL A 240 9.65 -10.53 -5.25
CA VAL A 240 9.54 -9.28 -4.48
C VAL A 240 8.63 -9.44 -3.27
N VAL A 241 9.05 -8.88 -2.14
CA VAL A 241 8.23 -8.78 -0.92
C VAL A 241 7.86 -7.32 -0.68
N PHE A 242 6.56 -7.01 -0.73
CA PHE A 242 6.01 -5.75 -0.24
C PHE A 242 5.76 -5.89 1.27
N LEU A 243 6.71 -5.42 2.06
CA LEU A 243 6.77 -5.64 3.49
C LEU A 243 6.13 -4.45 4.25
N GLY A 244 4.99 -4.67 4.89
CA GLY A 244 4.40 -3.72 5.84
C GLY A 244 5.37 -3.42 6.99
N VAL A 245 5.68 -2.14 7.20
CA VAL A 245 6.60 -1.68 8.25
C VAL A 245 5.95 -0.80 9.31
N GLY A 246 4.68 -0.46 9.16
CA GLY A 246 3.95 0.37 10.13
C GLY A 246 4.07 -0.19 11.55
N LEU A 247 4.55 0.63 12.48
CA LEU A 247 4.80 0.29 13.89
C LEU A 247 5.86 -0.80 14.13
N LEU A 248 6.55 -1.30 13.11
CA LEU A 248 7.54 -2.38 13.24
C LEU A 248 8.67 -2.04 14.21
N GLY A 249 9.13 -0.78 14.22
CA GLY A 249 10.17 -0.33 15.15
C GLY A 249 9.75 -0.35 16.62
N GLN A 250 8.47 -0.56 16.91
CA GLN A 250 7.92 -0.62 18.27
C GLN A 250 7.77 -2.05 18.78
N GLU A 251 7.91 -3.04 17.90
CA GLU A 251 7.94 -4.44 18.27
C GLU A 251 9.20 -4.80 19.05
N PRO A 252 9.14 -5.75 19.99
CA PRO A 252 10.32 -6.39 20.55
C PRO A 252 11.22 -7.04 19.49
N ASP A 253 12.53 -7.10 19.74
CA ASP A 253 13.52 -7.58 18.77
C ASP A 253 13.29 -9.02 18.30
N ASP A 254 12.80 -9.90 19.18
CA ASP A 254 12.44 -11.28 18.85
C ASP A 254 11.25 -11.33 17.87
N ARG A 255 10.24 -10.47 18.05
CA ARG A 255 9.11 -10.33 17.11
C ARG A 255 9.56 -9.74 15.78
N GLN A 256 10.43 -8.72 15.79
CA GLN A 256 11.03 -8.20 14.56
C GLN A 256 11.85 -9.26 13.81
N LYS A 257 12.60 -10.10 14.54
CA LYS A 257 13.37 -11.21 13.96
C LYS A 257 12.46 -12.26 13.34
N ALA A 258 11.43 -12.69 14.06
CA ALA A 258 10.45 -13.65 13.58
C ALA A 258 9.71 -13.14 12.32
N TYR A 259 9.30 -11.86 12.33
CA TYR A 259 8.65 -11.22 11.19
C TYR A 259 9.54 -11.22 9.94
N TRP A 260 10.83 -10.92 10.10
CA TRP A 260 11.80 -10.96 9.01
C TRP A 260 12.07 -12.39 8.50
N GLU A 261 12.28 -13.34 9.41
CA GLU A 261 12.56 -14.73 9.05
C GLU A 261 11.42 -15.36 8.26
N GLU A 262 10.18 -15.14 8.70
CA GLU A 262 8.99 -15.67 8.05
C GLU A 262 8.73 -15.03 6.67
N ASN A 263 8.80 -13.69 6.59
CA ASN A 263 8.32 -12.95 5.41
C ASN A 263 9.42 -12.53 4.44
N VAL A 264 10.70 -12.69 4.78
CA VAL A 264 11.80 -12.33 3.88
C VAL A 264 12.77 -13.50 3.75
N THR A 265 13.37 -13.97 4.84
CA THR A 265 14.38 -15.05 4.75
C THR A 265 13.81 -16.33 4.14
N THR A 266 12.59 -16.71 4.53
CA THR A 266 11.93 -17.93 4.02
C THR A 266 11.56 -17.80 2.55
N LEU A 267 11.08 -16.63 2.12
CA LEU A 267 10.60 -16.38 0.75
C LEU A 267 11.72 -16.07 -0.25
N LYS A 268 12.91 -15.69 0.24
CA LYS A 268 14.13 -15.41 -0.54
C LYS A 268 13.93 -14.41 -1.69
N PRO A 269 13.34 -13.23 -1.45
CA PRO A 269 13.15 -12.26 -2.51
C PRO A 269 14.46 -11.66 -2.98
N SER A 270 14.46 -11.26 -4.25
CA SER A 270 15.51 -10.41 -4.81
C SER A 270 15.36 -8.95 -4.38
N VAL A 271 14.14 -8.54 -4.02
CA VAL A 271 13.80 -7.15 -3.64
C VAL A 271 12.80 -7.12 -2.49
N VAL A 272 13.03 -6.25 -1.51
CA VAL A 272 12.09 -5.90 -0.46
C VAL A 272 11.64 -4.45 -0.63
N VAL A 273 10.33 -4.25 -0.75
CA VAL A 273 9.69 -2.93 -0.86
C VAL A 273 8.95 -2.63 0.43
N PRO A 274 9.42 -1.70 1.28
CA PRO A 274 8.66 -1.27 2.45
C PRO A 274 7.33 -0.62 2.05
N VAL A 275 6.23 -1.05 2.67
CA VAL A 275 4.88 -0.46 2.54
C VAL A 275 4.32 -0.15 3.93
N HIS A 276 3.18 0.54 4.01
CA HIS A 276 2.59 0.99 5.28
C HIS A 276 3.53 1.93 6.07
N TRP A 277 4.37 2.69 5.36
CA TRP A 277 5.32 3.64 5.96
C TRP A 277 4.78 5.08 5.97
N ASP A 278 3.83 5.39 5.09
CA ASP A 278 3.26 6.72 4.92
C ASP A 278 2.10 7.00 5.90
N ASP A 279 1.81 8.28 6.10
CA ASP A 279 0.67 8.77 6.84
C ASP A 279 -0.62 8.50 6.05
N PHE A 280 -1.23 7.35 6.32
CA PHE A 280 -2.48 6.93 5.70
C PHE A 280 -3.70 7.75 6.16
N SER A 281 -3.54 8.76 7.03
CA SER A 281 -4.57 9.77 7.33
C SER A 281 -4.49 11.01 6.43
N ARG A 282 -3.47 11.07 5.56
CA ARG A 282 -3.23 12.17 4.61
C ARG A 282 -3.67 11.76 3.21
N LYS A 283 -4.47 12.62 2.55
CA LYS A 283 -4.87 12.46 1.14
C LYS A 283 -3.65 12.28 0.22
N LEU A 284 -3.74 11.34 -0.72
CA LEU A 284 -2.69 11.02 -1.69
C LEU A 284 -2.31 12.21 -2.58
N SER A 285 -3.29 13.06 -2.93
CA SER A 285 -3.07 14.33 -3.67
C SER A 285 -2.09 15.30 -3.01
N LYS A 286 -1.73 15.09 -1.73
CA LYS A 286 -0.74 15.90 -1.00
C LYS A 286 0.64 15.23 -0.88
N GLY A 287 0.86 14.13 -1.61
CA GLY A 287 2.08 13.31 -1.61
C GLY A 287 2.26 12.47 -0.34
N LEU A 288 3.06 11.42 -0.45
CA LEU A 288 3.39 10.54 0.68
C LEU A 288 4.37 11.23 1.62
N ARG A 289 4.13 11.06 2.92
CA ARG A 289 5.02 11.49 4.01
C ARG A 289 4.86 10.50 5.15
N PRO A 290 5.90 10.24 5.93
CA PRO A 290 5.72 9.42 7.13
C PRO A 290 4.78 10.13 8.14
N PRO A 291 4.10 9.35 8.99
CA PRO A 291 3.28 9.89 10.07
C PRO A 291 4.12 10.63 11.11
N SER A 292 3.44 11.32 12.03
CA SER A 292 4.12 11.94 13.17
C SER A 292 4.73 10.88 14.10
N LEU A 293 5.79 11.24 14.82
CA LEU A 293 6.42 10.37 15.84
C LEU A 293 5.48 9.90 16.97
N LEU A 294 4.33 10.56 17.16
CA LEU A 294 3.30 10.13 18.11
C LEU A 294 2.56 8.87 17.63
N VAL A 295 2.56 8.61 16.33
CA VAL A 295 1.94 7.46 15.68
C VAL A 295 3.00 6.39 15.42
N ASP A 296 4.02 6.73 14.63
CA ASP A 296 5.15 5.84 14.37
C ASP A 296 6.47 6.59 14.17
N ASP A 297 7.56 5.97 14.61
CA ASP A 297 8.92 6.36 14.23
C ASP A 297 9.31 5.57 12.98
N THR A 298 8.90 6.08 11.82
CA THR A 298 9.18 5.44 10.52
C THR A 298 10.67 5.25 10.29
N LYS A 299 11.54 6.12 10.85
CA LYS A 299 12.99 5.95 10.73
C LYS A 299 13.45 4.70 11.46
N LYS A 300 12.91 4.44 12.65
CA LYS A 300 13.18 3.21 13.39
C LYS A 300 12.63 1.99 12.64
N SER A 301 11.38 2.04 12.16
CA SER A 301 10.74 0.94 11.42
C SER A 301 11.50 0.57 10.14
N ILE A 302 11.93 1.55 9.34
CA ILE A 302 12.77 1.32 8.15
C ILE A 302 14.17 0.85 8.54
N GLY A 303 14.72 1.35 9.64
CA GLY A 303 16.00 0.89 10.20
C GLY A 303 16.02 -0.61 10.52
N VAL A 304 14.91 -1.18 11.00
CA VAL A 304 14.79 -2.64 11.21
C VAL A 304 15.01 -3.42 9.91
N VAL A 305 14.40 -2.97 8.81
CA VAL A 305 14.53 -3.59 7.49
C VAL A 305 15.97 -3.48 7.01
N LYS A 306 16.56 -2.27 7.04
CA LYS A 306 17.94 -2.02 6.61
C LYS A 306 18.97 -2.85 7.35
N ASN A 307 18.85 -2.93 8.68
CA ASN A 307 19.78 -3.68 9.51
C ASN A 307 19.77 -5.20 9.22
N LYS A 308 18.66 -5.74 8.72
CA LYS A 308 18.51 -7.18 8.42
C LYS A 308 18.80 -7.52 6.96
N ALA A 309 18.45 -6.63 6.04
CA ALA A 309 18.60 -6.83 4.60
C ALA A 309 20.02 -6.54 4.09
N GLY A 310 20.72 -5.59 4.72
CA GLY A 310 21.70 -4.78 3.99
C GLY A 310 21.00 -3.84 2.99
N ASP A 311 21.67 -2.77 2.55
CA ASP A 311 21.01 -1.80 1.66
C ASP A 311 20.69 -2.36 0.25
N GLU A 312 21.30 -3.50 -0.11
CA GLU A 312 21.35 -4.05 -1.48
C GLU A 312 20.01 -4.51 -2.08
N ILE A 313 19.09 -5.01 -1.25
CA ILE A 313 17.80 -5.55 -1.72
C ILE A 313 16.61 -4.61 -1.46
N ILE A 314 16.80 -3.49 -0.77
CA ILE A 314 15.70 -2.61 -0.38
C ILE A 314 15.38 -1.64 -1.53
N HIS A 315 14.11 -1.56 -1.91
CA HIS A 315 13.62 -0.58 -2.88
C HIS A 315 12.45 0.21 -2.31
N ILE A 316 12.65 1.50 -2.06
CA ILE A 316 11.61 2.38 -1.50
C ILE A 316 10.90 3.07 -2.67
N MET A 317 9.58 2.92 -2.72
CA MET A 317 8.73 3.49 -3.78
C MET A 317 7.98 4.73 -3.27
N ASP A 318 7.93 5.78 -4.08
CA ASP A 318 7.00 6.90 -3.91
C ASP A 318 5.64 6.58 -4.57
N LEU A 319 4.66 7.47 -4.38
CA LEU A 319 3.38 7.37 -5.06
C LEU A 319 3.57 7.31 -6.59
N ASP A 320 2.87 6.36 -7.21
CA ASP A 320 2.91 6.06 -8.65
C ASP A 320 4.20 5.41 -9.15
N ASP A 321 5.24 5.26 -8.33
CA ASP A 321 6.39 4.46 -8.72
C ASP A 321 5.95 3.04 -9.08
N SER A 322 6.67 2.45 -10.02
CA SER A 322 6.38 1.10 -10.49
C SER A 322 7.62 0.25 -10.64
N ILE A 323 7.44 -1.05 -10.48
CA ILE A 323 8.39 -2.10 -10.82
C ILE A 323 7.74 -3.08 -11.80
N TYR A 324 8.56 -3.82 -12.53
CA TYR A 324 8.10 -4.86 -13.46
C TYR A 324 8.72 -6.20 -13.07
N LEU A 325 7.92 -7.26 -13.06
CA LEU A 325 8.38 -8.65 -12.99
C LEU A 325 8.43 -9.21 -14.41
N LYS A 326 9.59 -9.74 -14.80
CA LYS A 326 9.80 -10.33 -16.12
C LYS A 326 10.77 -11.51 -16.03
N GLY A 327 10.26 -12.72 -16.27
CA GLY A 327 11.00 -13.97 -16.09
C GLY A 327 11.72 -14.07 -14.73
N GLY A 328 11.04 -13.71 -13.64
CA GLY A 328 11.56 -13.74 -12.27
C GLY A 328 12.51 -12.59 -11.90
N LYS A 329 12.79 -11.66 -12.83
CA LYS A 329 13.60 -10.46 -12.54
C LYS A 329 12.72 -9.29 -12.15
N VAL A 330 13.19 -8.51 -11.17
CA VAL A 330 12.56 -7.25 -10.74
C VAL A 330 13.26 -6.07 -11.42
N LEU A 331 12.51 -5.29 -12.19
CA LEU A 331 13.00 -4.16 -12.98
C LEU A 331 12.34 -2.86 -12.53
N LYS A 332 13.06 -1.73 -12.58
CA LYS A 332 12.49 -0.41 -12.28
C LYS A 332 11.64 0.08 -13.45
N GLY A 333 10.40 0.48 -13.16
CA GLY A 333 9.55 1.17 -14.12
C GLY A 333 10.00 2.62 -14.38
N PRO A 334 9.46 3.26 -15.43
CA PRO A 334 9.71 4.68 -15.68
C PRO A 334 9.18 5.52 -14.52
N SER A 335 9.90 6.61 -14.20
CA SER A 335 9.42 7.56 -13.18
C SER A 335 8.06 8.15 -13.59
N PRO A 336 7.12 8.32 -12.65
CA PRO A 336 5.83 8.92 -12.93
C PRO A 336 5.99 10.31 -13.54
N ARG A 337 5.11 10.67 -14.49
CA ARG A 337 5.02 12.05 -14.96
C ARG A 337 4.47 12.90 -13.79
N ARG A 338 5.34 13.69 -13.15
CA ARG A 338 4.94 14.57 -12.04
C ARG A 338 3.80 15.50 -12.48
N ARG A 339 2.71 15.56 -11.69
CA ARG A 339 1.66 16.57 -11.87
C ARG A 339 2.32 17.96 -11.80
N GLY A 340 2.29 18.73 -12.89
CA GLY A 340 2.69 20.14 -12.88
C GLY A 340 3.90 20.58 -13.72
N SER A 341 4.36 19.82 -14.72
CA SER A 341 5.08 20.43 -15.84
C SER A 341 4.22 20.38 -17.10
N ALA A 342 3.13 21.15 -17.10
CA ALA A 342 2.70 21.69 -18.39
C ALA A 342 3.92 22.46 -18.92
N ARG A 343 4.55 21.95 -19.98
CA ARG A 343 5.40 22.79 -20.81
C ARG A 343 4.48 23.91 -21.25
N THR A 344 4.70 25.11 -20.73
CA THR A 344 4.28 26.32 -21.42
C THR A 344 5.08 26.30 -22.72
N GLU A 345 4.52 25.71 -23.76
CA GLU A 345 4.94 26.02 -25.12
C GLU A 345 4.63 27.50 -25.30
N GLU A 346 5.67 28.34 -25.22
CA GLU A 346 5.59 29.70 -25.73
C GLU A 346 5.14 29.60 -27.19
N PRO A 347 4.05 30.27 -27.60
CA PRO A 347 3.71 30.35 -29.01
C PRO A 347 4.87 31.03 -29.74
N GLY A 348 5.41 30.31 -30.72
CA GLY A 348 6.60 30.69 -31.46
C GLY A 348 6.55 32.13 -31.96
N LYS A 349 7.58 32.91 -31.62
CA LYS A 349 7.89 34.15 -32.32
C LYS A 349 8.29 33.78 -33.75
N THR A 350 7.34 33.91 -34.67
CA THR A 350 7.62 34.01 -36.10
C THR A 350 8.51 35.24 -36.33
N HIS A 351 9.78 35.00 -36.63
CA HIS A 351 10.64 35.98 -37.27
C HIS A 351 10.16 36.17 -38.71
N LEU A 352 9.39 37.24 -38.95
CA LEU A 352 9.23 37.80 -40.29
C LEU A 352 10.52 38.53 -40.64
N PHE A 353 11.33 37.88 -41.48
CA PHE A 353 12.22 38.59 -42.39
C PHE A 353 11.35 39.24 -43.46
N ASP A 354 11.28 40.57 -43.47
CA ASP A 354 10.89 41.29 -44.68
C ASP A 354 12.12 41.94 -45.29
N LYS A 355 12.48 41.43 -46.47
CA LYS A 355 13.35 42.09 -47.43
C LYS A 355 12.45 42.96 -48.30
N LYS A 356 12.55 44.28 -48.17
CA LYS A 356 12.82 45.23 -49.27
C LYS A 356 12.81 46.67 -48.76
#